data_AF-A0A956IL20-F1
#
_entry.id   AF-A0A956IL20-F1
#
_cell.length_a   1.000
_cell.length_b   1.000
_cell.length_c   1.000
_cell.angle_alpha   90.00
_cell.angle_beta   90.00
_cell.angle_gamma   90.00
#
_symmetry.space_group_name_H-M   'P 1'
#
loop_
_entity.id
_entity.type
_entity.pdbx_description
1 polymer ?
#
loop_
_entity_poly.entity_id
_entity_poly.type
_entity_poly.pdbx_seq_one_letter_code
_entity_poly.pdbx_strand_id
1 'polypeptide(L)'
;LNGETYLDQNQVTQGQQVAINWDADLLSLAPGIFGTVSDRRYVFYSLVGMAEKNPAFASYGPNEPVTNAPCLTAFAAGTGYQWLSRGTEALRFPICQPQNYGIILSDLALDMAEKVRDPCRLSVPTLDDTLSIILQVTPSGGMTEEWFQVPSASACGPTKAFYYEPMSKEVVLCPEACEVVEQTAASLELWTHCPILD
;
A
#
# COMPACT_ATOMS: atom_id res chain seq x y z
N LEU A 1 -9.56 19.73 -9.75
CA LEU A 1 -8.20 20.22 -9.44
C LEU A 1 -8.07 21.53 -10.22
N ASN A 2 -7.57 22.61 -9.61
CA ASN A 2 -7.45 23.92 -10.29
C ASN A 2 -8.75 24.47 -10.94
N GLY A 3 -9.92 24.18 -10.38
CA GLY A 3 -11.21 24.62 -10.93
C GLY A 3 -11.79 23.73 -12.04
N GLU A 4 -11.07 22.70 -12.48
CA GLU A 4 -11.56 21.74 -13.49
C GLU A 4 -12.59 20.77 -12.92
N THR A 5 -13.58 20.45 -13.75
CA THR A 5 -14.64 19.47 -13.44
C THR A 5 -14.44 18.20 -14.27
N TYR A 6 -14.47 17.06 -13.59
CA TYR A 6 -14.20 15.74 -14.15
C TYR A 6 -15.51 14.93 -14.19
N LEU A 7 -16.11 14.78 -15.37
CA LEU A 7 -17.40 14.11 -15.53
C LEU A 7 -17.26 12.83 -16.35
N ASP A 8 -17.39 11.69 -15.70
CA ASP A 8 -17.31 10.37 -16.36
C ASP A 8 -18.55 10.00 -17.18
N GLN A 9 -19.61 10.82 -17.08
CA GLN A 9 -20.89 10.64 -17.77
C GLN A 9 -21.54 9.26 -17.56
N ASN A 10 -21.19 8.54 -16.49
CA ASN A 10 -21.60 7.17 -16.23
C ASN A 10 -21.25 6.19 -17.37
N GLN A 11 -20.16 6.44 -18.09
CA GLN A 11 -19.71 5.62 -19.20
C GLN A 11 -18.28 5.13 -18.98
N VAL A 12 -18.01 3.87 -19.32
CA VAL A 12 -16.70 3.25 -19.08
C VAL A 12 -15.58 4.00 -19.80
N THR A 13 -15.77 4.36 -21.08
CA THR A 13 -14.74 5.04 -21.88
C THR A 13 -14.48 6.47 -21.39
N GLN A 14 -15.53 7.24 -21.11
CA GLN A 14 -15.41 8.59 -20.56
C GLN A 14 -14.79 8.57 -19.17
N GLY A 15 -15.14 7.60 -18.32
CA GLY A 15 -14.51 7.38 -17.03
C GLY A 15 -13.00 7.14 -17.15
N GLN A 16 -12.55 6.40 -18.17
CA GLN A 16 -11.13 6.19 -18.41
C GLN A 16 -10.43 7.51 -18.73
N GLN A 17 -10.98 8.28 -19.67
CA GLN A 17 -10.41 9.56 -20.07
C GLN A 17 -10.33 10.54 -18.91
N VAL A 18 -11.39 10.58 -18.10
CA VAL A 18 -11.46 11.44 -16.92
C VAL A 18 -10.43 11.03 -15.86
N ALA A 19 -10.27 9.74 -15.61
CA ALA A 19 -9.26 9.24 -14.68
C ALA A 19 -7.84 9.62 -15.14
N ILE A 20 -7.55 9.47 -16.43
CA ILE A 20 -6.26 9.87 -17.03
C ILE A 20 -6.02 11.37 -16.84
N ASN A 21 -7.02 12.21 -17.14
CA ASN A 21 -6.87 13.66 -17.03
C ASN A 21 -6.68 14.08 -15.56
N TRP A 22 -7.47 13.52 -14.64
CA TRP A 22 -7.35 13.82 -13.22
C TRP A 22 -6.00 13.40 -12.64
N ASP A 23 -5.50 12.20 -13.00
CA ASP A 23 -4.19 11.72 -12.57
C ASP A 23 -3.06 12.63 -13.09
N ALA A 24 -3.12 13.02 -14.36
CA ALA A 24 -2.16 13.96 -14.94
C ALA A 24 -2.15 15.31 -14.20
N ASP A 25 -3.33 15.84 -13.89
CA ASP A 25 -3.45 17.11 -13.16
C ASP A 25 -2.98 17.00 -11.71
N LEU A 26 -3.22 15.86 -11.04
CA LEU A 26 -2.74 15.62 -9.67
C LEU A 26 -1.21 15.53 -9.63
N LEU A 27 -0.61 14.75 -10.54
CA LEU A 27 0.84 14.61 -10.65
C LEU A 27 1.51 15.93 -11.01
N SER A 28 0.88 16.76 -11.86
CA SER A 28 1.37 18.10 -12.18
C SER A 28 1.23 19.09 -11.02
N LEU A 29 0.25 18.91 -10.13
CA LEU A 29 0.00 19.84 -9.02
C LEU A 29 1.12 19.80 -7.98
N ALA A 30 1.58 18.60 -7.61
CA ALA A 30 2.64 18.41 -6.62
C ALA A 30 3.44 17.13 -6.89
N PRO A 31 4.33 17.14 -7.90
CA PRO A 31 5.08 15.93 -8.29
C PRO A 31 5.97 15.38 -7.16
N GLY A 32 6.48 16.24 -6.27
CA GLY A 32 7.24 15.81 -5.10
C GLY A 32 6.43 15.01 -4.07
N ILE A 33 5.10 15.15 -4.08
CA ILE A 33 4.18 14.44 -3.18
C ILE A 33 3.56 13.24 -3.89
N PHE A 34 3.04 13.44 -5.10
CA PHE A 34 2.26 12.42 -5.82
C PHE A 34 3.10 11.55 -6.76
N GLY A 35 4.35 11.93 -7.04
CA GLY A 35 5.27 11.18 -7.89
C GLY A 35 5.10 11.48 -9.37
N THR A 36 5.28 10.45 -10.20
CA THR A 36 5.16 10.49 -11.66
C THR A 36 4.24 9.39 -12.18
N VAL A 37 3.93 9.40 -13.48
CA VAL A 37 3.10 8.35 -14.10
C VAL A 37 3.73 6.95 -13.95
N SER A 38 5.06 6.86 -13.98
CA SER A 38 5.82 5.61 -13.85
C SER A 38 6.19 5.27 -12.39
N ASP A 39 6.05 6.22 -11.47
CA ASP A 39 6.40 6.09 -10.05
C ASP A 39 5.42 6.91 -9.22
N ARG A 40 4.16 6.46 -9.14
CA ARG A 40 3.13 7.14 -8.36
C ARG A 40 3.37 6.89 -6.89
N ARG A 41 3.30 7.95 -6.09
CA ARG A 41 3.45 7.89 -4.62
C ARG A 41 2.11 7.95 -3.89
N TYR A 42 1.05 7.54 -4.58
CA TYR A 42 -0.29 7.50 -4.03
C TYR A 42 -1.08 6.32 -4.59
N VAL A 43 -2.07 5.88 -3.82
CA VAL A 43 -2.99 4.81 -4.18
C VAL A 43 -4.41 5.33 -4.06
N PHE A 44 -5.23 5.18 -5.09
CA PHE A 44 -6.61 5.64 -5.11
C PHE A 44 -7.56 4.48 -4.84
N TYR A 45 -8.12 4.40 -3.64
CA TYR A 45 -9.16 3.41 -3.33
C TYR A 45 -10.55 3.95 -3.61
N SER A 46 -11.44 3.11 -4.13
CA SER A 46 -12.81 3.52 -4.44
C SER A 46 -13.85 2.64 -3.75
N LEU A 47 -14.70 3.26 -2.93
CA LEU A 47 -15.94 2.69 -2.43
C LEU A 47 -17.06 3.32 -3.27
N VAL A 48 -17.56 2.59 -4.27
CA VAL A 48 -18.46 3.14 -5.29
C VAL A 48 -19.70 2.28 -5.50
N GLY A 49 -20.71 2.88 -6.13
CA GLY A 49 -22.00 2.26 -6.44
C GLY A 49 -21.97 1.14 -7.47
N MET A 50 -20.85 0.45 -7.68
CA MET A 50 -20.72 -0.61 -8.68
C MET A 50 -21.39 -1.91 -8.24
N ALA A 51 -21.76 -2.74 -9.21
CA ALA A 51 -22.37 -4.04 -8.97
C ALA A 51 -21.50 -4.96 -8.08
N GLU A 52 -22.15 -5.74 -7.25
CA GLU A 52 -21.51 -6.68 -6.32
C GLU A 52 -21.01 -7.94 -7.03
N LYS A 53 -20.01 -8.60 -6.41
CA LYS A 53 -19.53 -9.93 -6.83
C LYS A 53 -20.30 -11.03 -6.11
N ASN A 54 -19.93 -12.27 -6.40
CA ASN A 54 -20.21 -13.40 -5.51
C ASN A 54 -18.88 -13.87 -4.91
N PRO A 55 -18.65 -13.75 -3.59
CA PRO A 55 -19.56 -13.20 -2.58
C PRO A 55 -19.75 -11.67 -2.67
N ALA A 56 -20.87 -11.16 -2.16
CA ALA A 56 -21.29 -9.75 -2.32
C ALA A 56 -20.33 -8.72 -1.70
N PHE A 57 -19.54 -9.13 -0.71
CA PHE A 57 -18.53 -8.29 -0.05
C PHE A 57 -17.15 -8.36 -0.71
N ALA A 58 -16.96 -9.19 -1.74
CA ALA A 58 -15.66 -9.29 -2.39
C ALA A 58 -15.31 -7.99 -3.14
N SER A 59 -14.06 -7.59 -3.01
CA SER A 59 -13.48 -6.48 -3.77
C SER A 59 -13.23 -6.88 -5.23
N TYR A 60 -13.13 -5.87 -6.09
CA TYR A 60 -12.58 -6.00 -7.43
C TYR A 60 -11.11 -5.61 -7.40
N GLY A 61 -10.24 -6.53 -7.81
CA GLY A 61 -8.81 -6.31 -7.95
C GLY A 61 -8.47 -5.41 -9.16
N PRO A 62 -7.24 -4.90 -9.28
CA PRO A 62 -6.87 -3.90 -10.27
C PRO A 62 -6.96 -4.39 -11.73
N ASN A 63 -6.81 -5.69 -11.96
CA ASN A 63 -6.88 -6.28 -13.30
C ASN A 63 -8.29 -6.61 -13.77
N GLU A 64 -9.28 -6.60 -12.86
CA GLU A 64 -10.67 -6.85 -13.22
C GLU A 64 -11.25 -5.68 -14.04
N PRO A 65 -12.20 -5.93 -14.96
CA PRO A 65 -12.76 -4.87 -15.80
C PRO A 65 -13.48 -3.79 -14.97
N VAL A 66 -13.61 -2.60 -15.54
CA VAL A 66 -14.53 -1.57 -15.04
C VAL A 66 -15.94 -1.95 -15.46
N THR A 67 -16.90 -1.84 -14.54
CA THR A 67 -18.32 -2.09 -14.82
C THR A 67 -19.10 -0.78 -14.82
N ASN A 68 -20.08 -0.66 -15.71
CA ASN A 68 -21.06 0.43 -15.68
C ASN A 68 -22.31 0.07 -14.86
N ALA A 69 -22.46 -1.19 -14.46
CA ALA A 69 -23.65 -1.66 -13.76
C ALA A 69 -23.64 -1.10 -12.32
N PRO A 70 -24.62 -0.28 -11.92
CA PRO A 70 -24.74 0.15 -10.55
C PRO A 70 -25.39 -0.94 -9.70
N CYS A 71 -25.18 -0.92 -8.39
CA CYS A 71 -26.01 -1.69 -7.48
C CYS A 71 -27.32 -0.98 -7.16
N LEU A 72 -28.26 -1.71 -6.56
CA LEU A 72 -29.65 -1.26 -6.33
C LEU A 72 -29.76 0.04 -5.52
N THR A 73 -28.78 0.32 -4.65
CA THR A 73 -28.76 1.50 -3.78
C THR A 73 -28.06 2.70 -4.40
N ALA A 74 -27.50 2.57 -5.61
CA ALA A 74 -26.67 3.59 -6.24
C ALA A 74 -27.27 4.13 -7.54
N PHE A 75 -27.09 5.43 -7.76
CA PHE A 75 -27.48 6.09 -9.02
C PHE A 75 -26.56 5.70 -10.19
N ALA A 76 -25.28 5.44 -9.91
CA ALA A 76 -24.26 5.14 -10.91
C ALA A 76 -23.13 4.29 -10.34
N ALA A 77 -22.39 3.62 -11.23
CA ALA A 77 -21.29 2.73 -10.87
C ALA A 77 -19.96 3.44 -10.55
N GLY A 78 -19.86 4.76 -10.77
CA GLY A 78 -18.64 5.53 -10.50
C GLY A 78 -17.45 5.12 -11.37
N THR A 79 -17.65 5.07 -12.70
CA THR A 79 -16.67 4.55 -13.66
C THR A 79 -15.33 5.28 -13.63
N GLY A 80 -15.30 6.59 -13.42
CA GLY A 80 -14.06 7.36 -13.30
C GLY A 80 -13.21 6.92 -12.10
N TYR A 81 -13.84 6.74 -10.95
CA TYR A 81 -13.15 6.26 -9.74
C TYR A 81 -12.64 4.83 -9.87
N GLN A 82 -13.42 3.96 -10.53
CA GLN A 82 -12.95 2.60 -10.82
C GLN A 82 -11.68 2.62 -11.67
N TRP A 83 -11.60 3.51 -12.68
CA TRP A 83 -10.40 3.64 -13.49
C TRP A 83 -9.21 4.21 -12.70
N LEU A 84 -9.42 5.18 -11.82
CA LEU A 84 -8.37 5.67 -10.92
C LEU A 84 -7.81 4.56 -10.06
N SER A 85 -8.66 3.76 -9.41
CA SER A 85 -8.20 2.62 -8.62
C SER A 85 -7.43 1.60 -9.43
N ARG A 86 -7.89 1.26 -10.63
CA ARG A 86 -7.12 0.36 -11.51
C ARG A 86 -5.76 0.95 -11.89
N GLY A 87 -5.70 2.23 -12.22
CA GLY A 87 -4.48 2.93 -12.61
C GLY A 87 -3.44 3.05 -11.48
N THR A 88 -3.88 3.00 -10.23
CA THR A 88 -3.01 2.97 -9.04
C THR A 88 -2.92 1.57 -8.40
N GLU A 89 -3.31 0.54 -9.13
CA GLU A 89 -3.29 -0.86 -8.70
C GLU A 89 -4.07 -1.17 -7.41
N ALA A 90 -5.08 -0.37 -7.08
CA ALA A 90 -5.86 -0.47 -5.85
C ALA A 90 -7.09 -1.38 -5.96
N LEU A 91 -7.58 -1.82 -4.81
CA LEU A 91 -8.89 -2.47 -4.69
C LEU A 91 -10.06 -1.49 -4.89
N ARG A 92 -11.16 -2.02 -5.45
CA ARG A 92 -12.44 -1.32 -5.62
C ARG A 92 -13.52 -2.07 -4.88
N PHE A 93 -14.37 -1.36 -4.15
CA PHE A 93 -15.37 -1.95 -3.27
C PHE A 93 -16.79 -1.48 -3.61
N PRO A 94 -17.76 -2.39 -3.74
CA PRO A 94 -19.16 -2.03 -3.91
C PRO A 94 -19.77 -1.53 -2.58
N ILE A 95 -20.44 -0.37 -2.57
CA ILE A 95 -21.11 0.20 -1.37
C ILE A 95 -22.45 -0.47 -1.00
N CYS A 96 -22.69 -1.65 -1.54
CA CYS A 96 -24.03 -2.15 -1.78
C CYS A 96 -24.55 -3.02 -0.63
N GLN A 97 -23.65 -3.56 0.21
CA GLN A 97 -23.96 -4.18 1.49
C GLN A 97 -23.43 -3.33 2.66
N PRO A 98 -24.17 -2.33 3.16
CA PRO A 98 -23.74 -1.48 4.28
C PRO A 98 -23.43 -2.28 5.56
N GLN A 99 -24.10 -3.41 5.76
CA GLN A 99 -23.84 -4.32 6.88
C GLN A 99 -22.48 -5.02 6.81
N ASN A 100 -21.84 -5.04 5.64
CA ASN A 100 -20.53 -5.67 5.42
C ASN A 100 -19.38 -4.66 5.35
N TYR A 101 -19.62 -3.38 5.66
CA TYR A 101 -18.57 -2.35 5.62
C TYR A 101 -17.39 -2.66 6.54
N GLY A 102 -17.61 -3.37 7.65
CA GLY A 102 -16.51 -3.82 8.50
C GLY A 102 -15.48 -4.68 7.74
N ILE A 103 -15.97 -5.65 6.95
CA ILE A 103 -15.11 -6.53 6.14
C ILE A 103 -14.41 -5.73 5.04
N ILE A 104 -15.15 -4.85 4.35
CA ILE A 104 -14.59 -3.98 3.30
C ILE A 104 -13.47 -3.08 3.84
N LEU A 105 -13.66 -2.48 5.01
CA LEU A 105 -12.66 -1.61 5.63
C LEU A 105 -11.46 -2.42 6.15
N SER A 106 -11.66 -3.65 6.61
CA SER A 106 -10.56 -4.55 6.97
C SER A 106 -9.72 -4.94 5.75
N ASP A 107 -10.34 -5.33 4.64
CA ASP A 107 -9.64 -5.65 3.39
C ASP A 107 -8.88 -4.44 2.84
N LEU A 108 -9.51 -3.26 2.87
CA LEU A 108 -8.86 -2.00 2.51
C LEU A 108 -7.63 -1.72 3.38
N ALA A 109 -7.73 -1.89 4.70
CA ALA A 109 -6.63 -1.66 5.61
C ALA A 109 -5.45 -2.61 5.37
N LEU A 110 -5.73 -3.87 5.02
CA LEU A 110 -4.69 -4.84 4.67
C LEU A 110 -3.97 -4.47 3.36
N ASP A 111 -4.71 -4.14 2.29
CA ASP A 111 -4.09 -3.72 1.01
C ASP A 111 -3.29 -2.41 1.17
N MET A 112 -3.80 -1.46 1.97
CA MET A 112 -3.08 -0.24 2.32
C MET A 112 -1.77 -0.54 3.06
N ALA A 113 -1.80 -1.45 4.03
CA ALA A 113 -0.60 -1.82 4.78
C ALA A 113 0.46 -2.46 3.89
N GLU A 114 0.05 -3.24 2.88
CA GLU A 114 0.98 -3.83 1.90
C GLU A 114 1.56 -2.78 0.95
N LYS A 115 0.75 -1.85 0.44
CA LYS A 115 1.16 -0.86 -0.58
C LYS A 115 1.86 0.38 -0.05
N VAL A 116 1.58 0.78 1.19
CA VAL A 116 2.24 1.93 1.86
C VAL A 116 3.48 1.48 2.62
N ARG A 117 3.82 0.19 2.59
CA ARG A 117 5.02 -0.35 3.23
C ARG A 117 6.25 0.30 2.61
N ASP A 118 6.96 1.11 3.40
CA ASP A 118 8.34 1.45 3.11
C ASP A 118 9.17 0.17 3.35
N PRO A 119 9.77 -0.43 2.31
CA PRO A 119 10.51 -1.69 2.46
C PRO A 119 11.69 -1.54 3.43
N CYS A 120 12.13 -0.31 3.70
CA CYS A 120 13.25 0.02 4.55
C CYS A 120 12.82 0.51 5.93
N ARG A 121 11.51 0.63 6.20
CA ARG A 121 10.96 0.96 7.52
C ARG A 121 9.84 0.00 7.89
N LEU A 122 10.08 -0.73 8.96
CA LEU A 122 9.13 -1.66 9.52
C LEU A 122 8.50 -1.00 10.75
N SER A 123 7.20 -0.71 10.69
CA SER A 123 6.47 -0.36 11.91
C SER A 123 6.43 -1.57 12.82
N VAL A 124 6.92 -1.43 14.04
CA VAL A 124 6.90 -2.48 15.06
C VAL A 124 5.95 -2.08 16.17
N PRO A 125 5.09 -3.00 16.68
CA PRO A 125 4.44 -2.77 17.96
C PRO A 125 5.52 -2.53 19.03
N THR A 126 5.19 -1.74 20.06
CA THR A 126 6.13 -1.35 21.13
C THR A 126 6.97 -2.53 21.60
N LEU A 127 8.28 -2.42 21.37
CA LEU A 127 9.28 -3.37 21.81
C LEU A 127 9.62 -3.10 23.27
N ASP A 128 9.83 -4.16 24.04
CA ASP A 128 10.45 -4.07 25.35
C ASP A 128 11.96 -3.84 25.13
N ASP A 129 12.54 -2.86 25.81
CA ASP A 129 13.97 -2.49 25.70
C ASP A 129 14.93 -3.64 26.09
N THR A 130 14.42 -4.71 26.68
CA THR A 130 15.18 -5.93 27.03
C THR A 130 15.25 -6.98 25.93
N LEU A 131 14.49 -6.83 24.83
CA LEU A 131 14.45 -7.81 23.74
C LEU A 131 15.56 -7.56 22.72
N SER A 132 16.29 -8.62 22.37
CA SER A 132 17.19 -8.59 21.21
C SER A 132 16.40 -8.89 19.95
N ILE A 133 16.53 -8.03 18.94
CA ILE A 133 15.84 -8.17 17.66
C ILE A 133 16.81 -8.73 16.64
N ILE A 134 16.36 -9.75 15.91
CA ILE A 134 17.03 -10.28 14.72
C ILE A 134 16.07 -10.08 13.55
N LEU A 135 16.60 -9.58 12.44
CA LEU A 135 15.83 -9.46 11.22
C LEU A 135 16.24 -10.59 10.27
N GLN A 136 15.31 -11.49 9.97
CA GLN A 136 15.50 -12.49 8.94
C GLN A 136 15.08 -11.93 7.59
N VAL A 137 16.00 -12.01 6.64
CA VAL A 137 15.81 -11.48 5.28
C VAL A 137 15.96 -12.60 4.28
N THR A 138 14.93 -12.80 3.47
CA THR A 138 14.95 -13.81 2.40
C THR A 138 14.76 -13.12 1.05
N PRO A 139 15.85 -12.85 0.31
CA PRO A 139 15.79 -12.36 -1.07
C PRO A 139 14.98 -13.33 -1.95
N SER A 140 14.28 -12.82 -2.97
CA SER A 140 13.53 -13.67 -3.89
C SER A 140 14.46 -14.66 -4.61
N GLY A 141 14.28 -15.97 -4.36
CA GLY A 141 15.14 -17.03 -4.89
C GLY A 141 16.50 -17.20 -4.18
N GLY A 142 16.74 -16.47 -3.09
CA GLY A 142 17.94 -16.55 -2.26
C GLY A 142 17.76 -17.42 -1.02
N MET A 143 18.84 -17.51 -0.22
CA MET A 143 18.79 -18.11 1.12
C MET A 143 18.46 -17.04 2.16
N THR A 144 17.82 -17.44 3.25
CA THR A 144 17.55 -16.57 4.41
C THR A 144 18.87 -16.17 5.08
N GLU A 145 19.03 -14.87 5.32
CA GLU A 145 20.13 -14.26 6.07
C GLU A 145 19.59 -13.65 7.37
N GLU A 146 20.40 -13.62 8.42
CA GLU A 146 20.11 -12.89 9.65
C GLU A 146 20.92 -11.60 9.69
N TRP A 147 20.21 -10.47 9.85
CA TRP A 147 20.81 -9.17 10.05
C TRP A 147 20.63 -8.76 11.51
N PHE A 148 21.59 -7.99 12.01
CA PHE A 148 21.67 -7.60 13.42
C PHE A 148 21.41 -6.11 13.61
N GLN A 149 20.88 -5.79 14.79
CA GLN A 149 20.62 -4.43 15.19
C GLN A 149 21.93 -3.68 15.52
N VAL A 150 22.10 -2.50 14.95
CA VAL A 150 23.09 -1.49 15.36
C VAL A 150 22.43 -0.42 16.24
N PRO A 151 23.21 0.30 17.08
CA PRO A 151 22.64 1.24 18.05
C PRO A 151 21.86 2.42 17.43
N SER A 152 22.22 2.84 16.21
CA SER A 152 21.61 4.00 15.54
C SER A 152 22.04 4.08 14.07
N ALA A 153 21.45 5.01 13.32
CA ALA A 153 21.83 5.33 11.95
C ALA A 153 23.35 5.59 11.76
N SER A 154 24.00 6.23 12.72
CA SER A 154 25.43 6.54 12.62
C SER A 154 26.33 5.30 12.71
N ALA A 155 25.79 4.18 13.18
CA ALA A 155 26.51 2.92 13.35
C ALA A 155 26.31 1.95 12.17
N CYS A 156 25.56 2.33 11.14
CA CYS A 156 25.22 1.45 10.01
C CYS A 156 26.43 0.87 9.28
N GLY A 157 27.54 1.61 9.19
CA GLY A 157 28.74 1.18 8.48
C GLY A 157 28.42 0.69 7.05
N PRO A 158 29.32 -0.08 6.41
CA PRO A 158 29.05 -0.71 5.12
C PRO A 158 28.40 -2.09 5.26
N THR A 159 27.57 -2.31 6.29
CA THR A 159 27.05 -3.63 6.66
C THR A 159 25.54 -3.74 6.50
N LYS A 160 25.06 -4.95 6.18
CA LYS A 160 23.63 -5.24 6.20
C LYS A 160 23.16 -5.30 7.66
N ALA A 161 22.57 -4.21 8.13
CA ALA A 161 22.13 -4.03 9.50
C ALA A 161 20.86 -3.16 9.55
N PHE A 162 20.29 -3.00 10.74
CA PHE A 162 19.15 -2.12 11.00
C PHE A 162 19.27 -1.47 12.37
N TYR A 163 18.48 -0.44 12.65
CA TYR A 163 18.37 0.15 13.98
C TYR A 163 16.91 0.40 14.35
N TYR A 164 16.64 0.53 15.64
CA TYR A 164 15.33 0.98 16.11
C TYR A 164 15.34 2.50 16.27
N GLU A 165 14.36 3.18 15.68
CA GLU A 165 14.12 4.62 15.83
C GLU A 165 13.00 4.84 16.88
N PRO A 166 13.35 5.20 18.13
CA PRO A 166 12.36 5.27 19.21
C PRO A 166 11.32 6.36 19.00
N MET A 167 11.65 7.42 18.25
CA MET A 167 10.72 8.53 18.01
C MET A 167 9.56 8.13 17.10
N SER A 168 9.83 7.35 16.04
CA SER A 168 8.80 6.85 15.12
C SER A 168 8.29 5.46 15.48
N LYS A 169 8.95 4.75 16.41
CA LYS A 169 8.67 3.34 16.77
C LYS A 169 8.80 2.41 15.56
N GLU A 170 9.88 2.61 14.81
CA GLU A 170 10.16 1.86 13.59
C GLU A 170 11.50 1.15 13.69
N VAL A 171 11.60 -0.01 13.07
CA VAL A 171 12.88 -0.59 12.67
C VAL A 171 13.24 -0.04 11.31
N VAL A 172 14.39 0.61 11.22
CA VAL A 172 14.90 1.27 10.01
C VAL A 172 16.12 0.51 9.51
N LEU A 173 16.08 0.08 8.25
CA LEU A 173 17.21 -0.57 7.61
C LEU A 173 18.34 0.44 7.36
N CYS A 174 19.58 -0.01 7.54
CA CYS A 174 20.74 0.75 7.09
C CYS A 174 20.73 0.90 5.56
N PRO A 175 21.38 1.92 4.98
CA PRO A 175 21.29 2.20 3.54
C PRO A 175 21.63 0.99 2.66
N GLU A 176 22.70 0.25 2.98
CA GLU A 176 23.14 -0.94 2.25
C GLU A 176 22.15 -2.12 2.40
N ALA A 177 21.52 -2.24 3.57
CA ALA A 177 20.46 -3.23 3.81
C ALA A 177 19.19 -2.89 3.02
N CYS A 178 18.80 -1.61 3.02
CA CYS A 178 17.66 -1.08 2.30
C CYS A 178 17.79 -1.34 0.79
N GLU A 179 18.95 -1.03 0.21
CA GLU A 179 19.23 -1.26 -1.21
C GLU A 179 19.04 -2.74 -1.61
N VAL A 180 19.49 -3.68 -0.76
CA VAL A 180 19.29 -5.12 -0.99
C VAL A 180 17.81 -5.49 -1.02
N VAL A 181 17.02 -4.97 -0.07
CA VAL A 181 15.58 -5.27 0.00
C VAL A 181 14.84 -4.72 -1.22
N GLU A 182 15.14 -3.49 -1.61
CA GLU A 182 14.53 -2.83 -2.77
C GLU A 182 14.84 -3.57 -4.07
N GLN A 183 16.08 -4.05 -4.25
CA GLN A 183 16.50 -4.72 -5.48
C GLN A 183 16.04 -6.17 -5.61
N THR A 184 15.78 -6.85 -4.49
CA THR A 184 15.53 -8.31 -4.48
C THR A 184 14.11 -8.70 -4.11
N ALA A 185 13.24 -7.71 -3.84
CA ALA A 185 11.89 -7.94 -3.32
C ALA A 185 11.90 -8.92 -2.13
N ALA A 186 12.82 -8.71 -1.18
CA ALA A 186 13.06 -9.63 -0.08
C ALA A 186 11.88 -9.69 0.90
N SER A 187 11.60 -10.89 1.42
CA SER A 187 10.75 -11.06 2.60
C SER A 187 11.52 -10.67 3.87
N LEU A 188 10.85 -9.96 4.78
CA LEU A 188 11.41 -9.48 6.04
C LEU A 188 10.59 -10.01 7.21
N GLU A 189 11.21 -10.77 8.10
CA GLU A 189 10.61 -11.32 9.31
C GLU A 189 11.37 -10.87 10.55
N LEU A 190 10.64 -10.31 11.53
CA LEU A 190 11.22 -9.77 12.75
C LEU A 190 11.11 -10.80 13.88
N TRP A 191 12.26 -11.23 14.40
CA TRP A 191 12.36 -12.20 15.46
C TRP A 191 12.85 -11.52 16.75
N THR A 192 12.09 -11.66 17.83
CA THR A 192 12.51 -11.23 19.16
C THR A 192 13.05 -12.42 19.93
N HIS A 193 14.33 -12.38 20.30
CA HIS A 193 14.86 -13.32 21.28
C HIS A 193 14.48 -12.84 22.68
N CYS A 194 13.68 -13.65 23.38
CA CYS A 194 13.48 -13.52 24.82
C CYS A 194 14.63 -14.26 25.50
N PRO A 195 15.54 -13.59 26.24
CA PRO A 195 16.54 -14.29 27.01
C PRO A 195 15.83 -15.15 28.06
N ILE A 196 16.11 -16.46 28.06
CA ILE A 196 15.70 -17.33 29.16
C ILE A 196 16.43 -16.82 30.40
N LEU A 197 15.68 -16.32 31.37
CA LEU A 197 16.23 -15.96 32.67
C LEU A 197 16.64 -17.27 33.36
N ASP A 198 17.95 -17.52 33.42
CA ASP A 198 18.54 -18.55 34.30
C ASP A 198 18.46 -18.12 35.78
#